data_AF-A0A6A4KXH2-F1
#
_entry.id   AF-A0A6A4KXH2-F1
#
_cell.length_a   1.000
_cell.length_b   1.000
_cell.length_c   1.000
_cell.angle_alpha   90.00
_cell.angle_beta   90.00
_cell.angle_gamma   90.00
#
_symmetry.space_group_name_H-M   'P 1'
#
loop_
_entity.id
_entity.type
_entity.pdbx_description
1 polymer ?
#
loop_
_entity_poly.entity_id
_entity_poly.type
_entity_poly.pdbx_seq_one_letter_code
_entity_poly.pdbx_strand_id
1 'polypeptide(L)'
;MVSIPEIQIPLSELGSMPNTNTHSTRIPLLGYGTASWPFGESEEIMKGSFLTAIKLGYRHFDTASVYQSEQCLGEAISRALELGLIESRGELFVTSKLWLSNPQFIVCLFVREKVCLRWVYEQGASVLVKSFNEERMRENLDIFGWKLSSEESLKIDQIPQRKAYRGLEFVSDAGPFKSVEELWDGEI
;
A
#
# COMPACT_ATOMS: atom_id res chain seq x y z
N MET A 1 -12.02 14.80 11.25
CA MET A 1 -11.40 13.97 10.19
C MET A 1 -9.92 13.82 10.56
N VAL A 2 -9.37 12.61 10.56
CA VAL A 2 -7.93 12.41 10.87
C VAL A 2 -7.12 12.88 9.67
N SER A 3 -6.15 13.77 9.88
CA SER A 3 -5.26 14.24 8.81
C SER A 3 -4.08 13.29 8.70
N ILE A 4 -3.96 12.60 7.56
CA ILE A 4 -2.82 11.73 7.24
C ILE A 4 -1.72 12.61 6.63
N PRO A 5 -0.47 12.58 7.13
CA PRO A 5 0.63 13.30 6.52
C PRO A 5 0.90 12.83 5.08
N GLU A 6 1.37 13.74 4.24
CA GLU A 6 1.65 13.47 2.82
C GLU A 6 3.10 13.79 2.49
N ILE A 7 3.68 13.06 1.53
CA ILE A 7 4.98 13.38 0.94
C ILE A 7 4.78 13.95 -0.47
N GLN A 8 5.56 14.99 -0.80
CA GLN A 8 5.56 15.59 -2.12
C GLN A 8 6.50 14.81 -3.04
N ILE A 9 5.99 14.30 -4.16
CA ILE A 9 6.86 13.68 -5.17
C ILE A 9 7.60 14.80 -5.92
N PRO A 10 8.94 14.82 -5.94
CA PRO A 10 9.69 15.76 -6.75
C PRO A 10 9.38 15.52 -8.23
N LEU A 11 9.05 16.58 -8.98
CA LEU A 11 8.77 16.48 -10.42
C LEU A 11 9.95 15.90 -11.23
N SER A 12 11.17 15.96 -10.69
CA SER A 12 12.38 15.37 -11.28
C SER A 12 12.37 13.84 -11.36
N GLU A 13 11.55 13.16 -10.54
CA GLU A 13 11.49 11.70 -10.49
C GLU A 13 10.38 11.11 -11.37
N LEU A 14 9.47 11.94 -11.91
CA LEU A 14 8.28 11.50 -12.64
C LEU A 14 8.51 11.20 -14.13
N GLY A 15 9.72 11.39 -14.65
CA GLY A 15 10.03 11.23 -16.07
C GLY A 15 9.25 12.20 -16.97
N SER A 16 9.72 12.42 -18.19
CA SER A 16 9.05 13.29 -19.16
C SER A 16 7.78 12.62 -19.72
N MET A 17 6.71 12.52 -18.93
CA MET A 17 5.39 12.11 -19.41
C MET A 17 4.71 13.29 -20.10
N PRO A 18 4.30 13.16 -21.37
CA PRO A 18 3.56 14.20 -22.06
C PRO A 18 2.19 14.33 -21.37
N ASN A 19 1.92 15.50 -20.80
CA ASN A 19 0.64 15.92 -20.19
C ASN A 19 0.49 15.78 -18.66
N THR A 20 1.53 16.07 -17.88
CA THR A 20 1.37 16.30 -16.43
C THR A 20 0.98 17.75 -16.15
N ASN A 21 -0.23 17.96 -15.63
CA ASN A 21 -0.58 19.20 -14.94
C ASN A 21 0.47 19.46 -13.84
N THR A 22 0.98 20.69 -13.78
CA THR A 22 2.15 21.16 -13.00
C THR A 22 1.95 21.16 -11.48
N HIS A 23 1.05 20.34 -10.94
CA HIS A 23 0.87 20.20 -9.50
C HIS A 23 1.75 19.08 -8.98
N SER A 24 2.63 19.41 -8.04
CA SER A 24 3.33 18.41 -7.24
C SER A 24 2.32 17.48 -6.59
N THR A 25 2.20 16.25 -7.08
CA THR A 25 1.29 15.26 -6.52
C THR A 25 1.80 14.86 -5.14
N ARG A 26 0.89 14.90 -4.16
CA ARG A 26 1.16 14.50 -2.78
C ARG A 26 0.65 13.07 -2.57
N ILE A 27 1.49 12.21 -2.00
CA ILE A 27 1.13 10.83 -1.64
C ILE A 27 0.87 10.77 -0.13
N PRO A 28 -0.33 10.35 0.32
CA PRO A 28 -0.55 10.04 1.72
C PRO A 28 0.35 8.90 2.22
N LEU A 29 1.03 9.13 3.34
CA LEU A 29 2.06 8.21 3.88
C LEU A 29 1.49 6.90 4.42
N LEU A 30 0.17 6.81 4.61
CA LEU A 30 -0.52 5.57 4.92
C LEU A 30 -1.57 5.28 3.84
N GLY A 31 -1.39 4.15 3.16
CA GLY A 31 -2.33 3.65 2.15
C GLY A 31 -3.05 2.39 2.59
N TYR A 32 -4.22 2.18 1.98
CA TYR A 32 -5.06 1.02 2.19
C TYR A 32 -4.83 0.00 1.06
N GLY A 33 -4.27 -1.16 1.38
CA GLY A 33 -4.06 -2.25 0.44
C GLY A 33 -5.33 -3.05 0.19
N THR A 34 -5.59 -3.39 -1.08
CA THR A 34 -6.83 -4.10 -1.48
C THR A 34 -6.63 -5.59 -1.70
N ALA A 35 -5.41 -6.11 -1.64
CA ALA A 35 -5.15 -7.54 -1.79
C ALA A 35 -5.81 -8.36 -0.66
N SER A 36 -6.57 -9.40 -1.02
CA SER A 36 -7.01 -10.45 -0.09
C SER A 36 -6.39 -11.77 -0.52
N TRP A 37 -5.67 -12.43 0.39
CA TRP A 37 -5.12 -13.76 0.16
C TRP A 37 -5.80 -14.78 1.09
N PRO A 38 -6.26 -15.94 0.58
CA PRO A 38 -6.30 -16.31 -0.85
C PRO A 38 -7.19 -15.36 -1.67
N PHE A 39 -6.86 -15.19 -2.96
CA PHE A 39 -7.65 -14.35 -3.86
C PHE A 39 -9.08 -14.90 -4.02
N GLY A 40 -10.03 -14.01 -4.33
CA GLY A 40 -11.45 -14.37 -4.49
C GLY A 40 -12.32 -14.06 -3.27
N GLU A 41 -11.98 -13.01 -2.51
CA GLU A 41 -12.89 -12.48 -1.48
C GLU A 41 -14.22 -12.03 -2.10
N SER A 42 -15.30 -12.08 -1.33
CA SER A 42 -16.60 -11.57 -1.80
C SER A 42 -16.51 -10.09 -2.20
N GLU A 43 -17.07 -9.76 -3.36
CA GLU A 43 -17.18 -8.37 -3.83
C GLU A 43 -17.89 -7.47 -2.81
N GLU A 44 -18.92 -7.98 -2.12
CA GLU A 44 -19.63 -7.19 -1.11
C GLU A 44 -18.74 -6.81 0.07
N ILE A 45 -17.91 -7.76 0.53
CA ILE A 45 -16.94 -7.54 1.62
C ILE A 45 -15.88 -6.53 1.16
N MET A 46 -15.34 -6.69 -0.05
CA MET A 46 -14.35 -5.76 -0.60
C MET A 46 -14.92 -4.34 -0.72
N LYS A 47 -16.07 -4.19 -1.37
CA LYS A 47 -16.74 -2.89 -1.56
C LYS A 47 -17.07 -2.22 -0.23
N GLY A 48 -17.66 -2.97 0.71
CA GLY A 48 -17.97 -2.48 2.04
C GLY A 48 -16.72 -2.02 2.78
N SER A 49 -15.64 -2.80 2.71
CA SER A 49 -14.37 -2.47 3.35
C SER A 49 -13.71 -1.22 2.77
N PHE A 50 -13.71 -1.06 1.44
CA PHE A 50 -13.12 0.12 0.79
C PHE A 50 -13.93 1.38 1.11
N LEU A 51 -15.26 1.28 1.09
CA LEU A 51 -16.13 2.38 1.48
C LEU A 51 -15.92 2.79 2.94
N THR A 52 -15.79 1.82 3.84
CA THR A 52 -15.44 2.07 5.25
C THR A 52 -14.08 2.74 5.39
N ALA A 53 -13.05 2.30 4.64
CA ALA A 53 -11.74 2.94 4.66
C ALA A 53 -11.84 4.43 4.21
N ILE A 54 -12.57 4.73 3.14
CA ILE A 54 -12.80 6.12 2.70
C ILE A 54 -13.49 6.94 3.80
N LYS A 55 -14.53 6.38 4.42
CA LYS A 55 -15.28 6.99 5.52
C LYS A 55 -14.40 7.30 6.74
N LEU A 56 -13.44 6.44 7.05
CA LEU A 56 -12.51 6.62 8.16
C LEU A 56 -11.42 7.67 7.91
N GLY A 57 -11.20 8.04 6.64
CA GLY A 57 -10.23 9.08 6.26
C GLY A 57 -9.05 8.56 5.43
N TYR A 58 -9.04 7.29 5.01
CA TYR A 58 -8.03 6.84 4.05
C TYR A 58 -8.20 7.58 2.73
N ARG A 59 -7.07 8.03 2.18
CA ARG A 59 -7.01 8.76 0.90
C ARG A 59 -6.01 8.16 -0.08
N HIS A 60 -5.23 7.16 0.31
CA HIS A 60 -4.36 6.39 -0.56
C HIS A 60 -4.85 4.94 -0.62
N PHE A 61 -5.09 4.41 -1.82
CA PHE A 61 -5.46 3.03 -2.06
C PHE A 61 -4.44 2.34 -2.97
N ASP A 62 -4.00 1.15 -2.58
CA ASP A 62 -3.08 0.33 -3.34
C ASP A 62 -3.78 -0.94 -3.83
N THR A 63 -3.82 -1.12 -5.15
CA THR A 63 -4.43 -2.26 -5.84
C THR A 63 -3.48 -2.84 -6.88
N ALA A 64 -3.91 -3.89 -7.57
CA ALA A 64 -3.26 -4.47 -8.73
C ALA A 64 -4.27 -5.25 -9.55
N SER A 65 -4.03 -5.40 -10.85
CA SER A 65 -4.89 -6.19 -11.75
C SER A 65 -5.07 -7.62 -11.25
N VAL A 66 -4.01 -8.25 -10.75
CA VAL A 66 -4.05 -9.64 -10.24
C VAL A 66 -4.92 -9.81 -8.98
N TYR A 67 -5.16 -8.73 -8.21
CA TYR A 67 -5.96 -8.82 -6.99
C TYR A 67 -7.46 -8.97 -7.29
N GLN A 68 -7.89 -8.66 -8.52
CA GLN A 68 -9.29 -8.66 -8.94
C GLN A 68 -10.20 -7.75 -8.09
N SER A 69 -9.61 -6.76 -7.41
CA SER A 69 -10.31 -5.82 -6.54
C SER A 69 -10.60 -4.46 -7.19
N GLU A 70 -10.06 -4.19 -8.38
CA GLU A 70 -10.10 -2.86 -9.00
C GLU A 70 -11.51 -2.38 -9.30
N GLN A 71 -12.38 -3.26 -9.82
CA GLN A 71 -13.78 -2.92 -10.06
C GLN A 71 -14.50 -2.61 -8.75
N CYS A 72 -14.31 -3.44 -7.73
CA CYS A 72 -14.87 -3.20 -6.40
C CYS A 72 -14.40 -1.87 -5.79
N LEU A 73 -13.12 -1.51 -5.96
CA LEU A 73 -12.60 -0.23 -5.53
C LEU A 73 -13.25 0.93 -6.30
N GLY A 74 -13.41 0.81 -7.63
CA GLY A 74 -14.09 1.80 -8.46
C GLY A 74 -15.55 2.03 -8.03
N GLU A 75 -16.29 0.95 -7.78
CA GLU A 75 -17.67 1.01 -7.28
C GLU A 75 -17.75 1.67 -5.89
N ALA A 76 -16.83 1.33 -4.98
CA ALA A 76 -16.77 1.95 -3.66
C ALA A 76 -16.45 3.45 -3.72
N ILE A 77 -15.56 3.87 -4.62
CA ILE A 77 -15.24 5.29 -4.84
C ILE A 77 -16.45 6.04 -5.41
N SER A 78 -17.14 5.47 -6.41
CA SER A 78 -18.37 6.05 -6.95
C SER A 78 -19.41 6.24 -5.84
N ARG A 79 -19.59 5.20 -5.01
CA ARG A 79 -20.52 5.26 -3.88
C ARG A 79 -20.11 6.30 -2.84
N ALA A 80 -18.82 6.47 -2.59
CA ALA A 80 -18.32 7.49 -1.68
C ALA A 80 -18.59 8.92 -2.17
N LEU A 81 -18.49 9.17 -3.48
CA LEU A 81 -18.86 10.45 -4.10
C LEU A 81 -20.35 10.72 -3.95
N GLU A 82 -21.20 9.73 -4.25
CA GLU A 82 -22.66 9.85 -4.10
C GLU A 82 -23.09 10.15 -2.66
N LEU A 83 -22.39 9.55 -1.68
CA LEU A 83 -22.64 9.75 -0.25
C LEU A 83 -22.02 11.03 0.31
N GLY A 84 -21.24 11.77 -0.49
CA GLY A 84 -20.52 12.96 -0.04
C GLY A 84 -19.42 12.66 0.99
N LEU A 85 -18.87 11.44 1.00
CA LEU A 85 -17.72 11.07 1.85
C LEU A 85 -16.41 11.67 1.34
N ILE A 86 -16.38 12.02 0.05
CA ILE A 86 -15.35 12.77 -0.66
C ILE A 86 -16.05 13.75 -1.62
N GLU A 87 -15.49 14.93 -1.81
CA GLU A 87 -16.02 15.96 -2.71
C GLU A 87 -15.66 15.68 -4.17
N SER A 88 -14.47 15.09 -4.40
CA SER A 88 -14.00 14.78 -5.75
C SER A 88 -13.05 13.60 -5.79
N ARG A 89 -12.89 12.99 -6.97
CA ARG A 89 -11.87 11.95 -7.23
C ARG A 89 -10.45 12.45 -6.93
N GLY A 90 -10.20 13.76 -6.98
CA GLY A 90 -8.89 14.37 -6.72
C GLY A 90 -8.42 14.24 -5.27
N GLU A 91 -9.30 13.92 -4.33
CA GLU A 91 -8.91 13.63 -2.94
C GLU A 91 -8.21 12.27 -2.78
N LEU A 92 -8.33 11.38 -3.76
CA LEU A 92 -7.80 10.02 -3.66
C LEU A 92 -6.51 9.86 -4.47
N PHE A 93 -5.50 9.26 -3.86
CA PHE A 93 -4.36 8.68 -4.53
C PHE A 93 -4.62 7.18 -4.74
N VAL A 94 -4.52 6.68 -5.97
CA VAL A 94 -4.75 5.26 -6.27
C VAL A 94 -3.57 4.72 -7.04
N THR A 95 -2.93 3.69 -6.48
CA THR A 95 -1.84 2.95 -7.09
C THR A 95 -2.38 1.64 -7.64
N SER A 96 -2.05 1.31 -8.89
CA SER A 96 -2.26 -0.03 -9.46
C SER A 96 -0.94 -0.59 -9.99
N LYS A 97 -0.88 -1.91 -10.15
CA LYS A 97 0.32 -2.64 -10.59
C LYS A 97 -0.03 -3.48 -11.81
N LEU A 98 0.86 -3.44 -12.79
CA LEU A 98 0.82 -4.34 -13.93
C LEU A 98 1.30 -5.73 -13.49
N TRP A 99 0.58 -6.77 -13.92
CA TRP A 99 0.97 -8.15 -13.63
C TRP A 99 2.05 -8.64 -14.59
N LEU A 100 2.79 -9.69 -14.27
CA LEU A 100 3.93 -10.21 -15.05
C LEU A 100 3.61 -10.57 -16.52
N SER A 101 2.34 -10.73 -16.88
CA SER A 101 1.90 -10.77 -18.28
C SER A 101 2.13 -9.44 -19.03
N ASN A 102 2.47 -8.36 -18.32
CA ASN A 102 2.72 -6.98 -18.76
C ASN A 102 3.78 -6.33 -17.82
N PRO A 103 5.10 -6.42 -18.11
CA PRO A 103 6.14 -6.21 -17.11
C PRO A 103 6.41 -4.73 -16.76
N GLN A 104 6.06 -4.32 -15.53
CA GLN A 104 6.74 -3.24 -14.78
C GLN A 104 6.51 -3.45 -13.27
N PHE A 105 7.59 -3.58 -12.50
CA PHE A 105 7.57 -4.05 -11.11
C PHE A 105 7.38 -2.92 -10.08
N ILE A 106 6.56 -3.16 -9.04
CA ILE A 106 6.60 -2.45 -7.74
C ILE A 106 6.33 -3.50 -6.64
N VAL A 107 7.21 -3.55 -5.62
CA VAL A 107 7.03 -4.39 -4.42
C VAL A 107 6.41 -3.57 -3.30
N CYS A 108 5.39 -4.09 -2.64
CA CYS A 108 4.72 -3.46 -1.50
C CYS A 108 4.86 -4.33 -0.25
N LEU A 109 5.30 -3.72 0.86
CA LEU A 109 5.41 -4.37 2.16
C LEU A 109 4.06 -4.29 2.88
N PHE A 110 3.48 -5.44 3.20
CA PHE A 110 2.32 -5.54 4.09
C PHE A 110 2.81 -5.70 5.52
N VAL A 111 2.60 -4.67 6.33
CA VAL A 111 2.99 -4.67 7.73
C VAL A 111 1.76 -4.89 8.61
N ARG A 112 1.89 -5.78 9.58
CA ARG A 112 0.88 -5.97 10.64
C ARG A 112 1.43 -5.34 11.91
N GLU A 113 0.53 -4.73 12.68
CA GLU A 113 0.77 -4.13 14.00
C GLU A 113 1.31 -2.69 14.04
N LYS A 114 0.74 -1.88 14.94
CA LYS A 114 0.97 -0.43 15.06
C LYS A 114 2.45 -0.06 15.26
N VAL A 115 3.20 -0.86 16.03
CA VAL A 115 4.63 -0.63 16.30
C VAL A 115 5.45 -0.73 15.03
N CYS A 116 5.22 -1.77 14.24
CA CYS A 116 5.89 -1.96 12.95
C CYS A 116 5.51 -0.85 11.96
N LEU A 117 4.23 -0.46 11.90
CA LEU A 117 3.78 0.65 11.05
C LEU A 117 4.47 1.96 11.41
N ARG A 118 4.56 2.25 12.72
CA ARG A 118 5.24 3.44 13.22
C ARG A 118 6.72 3.43 12.89
N TRP A 119 7.40 2.29 13.08
CA TRP A 119 8.82 2.17 12.76
C TRP A 119 9.10 2.43 11.28
N VAL A 120 8.32 1.82 10.36
CA VAL A 120 8.49 2.06 8.91
C VAL A 120 8.26 3.53 8.55
N TYR A 121 7.25 4.15 9.16
CA TYR A 121 7.02 5.59 9.01
C TYR A 121 8.22 6.42 9.49
N GLU A 122 8.84 6.08 10.62
CA GLU A 122 10.03 6.76 11.14
C GLU A 122 11.28 6.56 10.27
N GLN A 123 11.34 5.50 9.46
CA GLN A 123 12.36 5.31 8.42
C GLN A 123 12.13 6.18 7.16
N GLY A 124 11.03 6.96 7.12
CA GLY A 124 10.71 7.84 5.99
C GLY A 124 9.99 7.16 4.83
N ALA A 125 9.49 5.93 5.03
CA ALA A 125 8.75 5.19 4.00
C ALA A 125 7.23 5.32 4.17
N SER A 126 6.50 5.31 3.06
CA SER A 126 5.04 5.15 3.07
C SER A 126 4.67 3.69 3.37
N VAL A 127 3.56 3.47 4.08
CA VAL A 127 3.15 2.14 4.53
C VAL A 127 1.79 1.78 3.96
N LEU A 128 1.62 0.51 3.57
CA LEU A 128 0.35 -0.03 3.11
C LEU A 128 -0.21 -1.01 4.13
N VAL A 129 -1.45 -0.78 4.54
CA VAL A 129 -2.17 -1.60 5.52
C VAL A 129 -3.41 -2.21 4.90
N LYS A 130 -3.73 -3.45 5.28
CA LYS A 130 -4.97 -4.12 4.87
C LYS A 130 -5.66 -4.72 6.08
N SER A 131 -6.95 -4.44 6.24
CA SER A 131 -7.78 -5.02 7.30
C SER A 131 -9.26 -4.89 6.95
N PHE A 132 -10.04 -5.97 7.06
CA PHE A 132 -11.51 -5.88 6.98
C PHE A 132 -12.17 -5.44 8.31
N ASN A 133 -11.39 -5.42 9.39
CA ASN A 133 -11.87 -5.01 10.70
C ASN A 133 -11.74 -3.49 10.86
N GLU A 134 -12.88 -2.82 11.05
CA GLU A 134 -12.99 -1.36 11.13
C GLU A 134 -12.24 -0.75 12.32
N GLU A 135 -12.23 -1.43 13.47
CA GLU A 135 -11.45 -1.00 14.64
C GLU A 135 -9.96 -0.96 14.31
N ARG A 136 -9.44 -2.04 13.72
CA ARG A 136 -8.05 -2.11 13.24
C ARG A 136 -7.73 -1.04 12.19
N MET A 137 -8.69 -0.68 11.32
CA MET A 137 -8.49 0.41 10.37
C MET A 137 -8.31 1.76 11.07
N ARG A 138 -9.09 2.05 12.12
CA ARG A 138 -8.94 3.25 12.95
C ARG A 138 -7.61 3.27 13.68
N GLU A 139 -7.26 2.13 14.25
CA GLU A 139 -6.02 1.90 14.95
C GLU A 139 -4.78 2.17 14.10
N ASN A 140 -4.80 1.79 12.82
CA ASN A 140 -3.72 2.07 11.88
C ASN A 140 -3.59 3.57 11.57
N LEU A 141 -4.68 4.34 11.62
CA LEU A 141 -4.65 5.80 11.43
C LEU A 141 -4.02 6.55 12.62
N ASP A 142 -3.93 5.91 13.78
CA ASP A 142 -3.44 6.51 15.03
C ASP A 142 -1.91 6.42 15.20
N ILE A 143 -1.17 5.95 14.18
CA ILE A 143 0.29 5.81 14.25
C ILE A 143 1.05 7.15 14.25
N PHE A 144 0.36 8.25 13.95
CA PHE A 144 0.99 9.57 13.84
C PHE A 144 1.04 10.33 15.18
N GLY A 145 0.21 9.95 16.15
CA GLY A 145 0.05 10.66 17.43
C GLY A 145 1.13 10.39 18.49
N TRP A 146 2.05 9.48 18.22
CA TRP A 146 3.09 9.06 19.15
C TRP A 146 4.36 8.68 18.38
N LYS A 147 5.47 8.43 19.08
CA LYS A 147 6.76 8.05 18.49
C LYS A 147 7.40 6.93 19.27
N LEU A 148 8.25 6.13 18.63
CA LEU A 148 9.05 5.15 19.34
C LEU A 148 10.14 5.85 20.14
N SER A 149 10.49 5.29 21.29
CA SER A 149 11.71 5.68 22.00
C SER A 149 12.95 5.18 21.25
N SER A 150 14.08 5.85 21.47
CA SER A 150 15.36 5.42 20.88
C SER A 150 15.73 3.99 21.30
N GLU A 151 15.37 3.57 22.51
CA GLU A 151 15.59 2.20 22.98
C GLU A 151 14.74 1.18 22.21
N GLU A 152 13.46 1.47 21.98
CA GLU A 152 12.58 0.60 21.19
C GLU A 152 13.03 0.49 19.73
N SER A 153 13.41 1.60 19.10
CA SER A 153 13.95 1.58 17.73
C SER A 153 15.20 0.70 17.66
N LEU A 154 16.15 0.87 18.58
CA LEU A 154 17.37 0.07 18.62
C LEU A 154 17.10 -1.42 18.80
N LYS A 155 16.04 -1.80 19.54
CA LYS A 155 15.63 -3.20 19.67
C LYS A 155 15.08 -3.76 18.37
N ILE A 156 14.32 -2.95 17.61
CA ILE A 156 13.78 -3.35 16.30
C ILE A 156 14.92 -3.51 15.28
N ASP A 157 15.91 -2.60 15.30
CA ASP A 157 17.06 -2.63 14.39
C ASP A 157 17.95 -3.88 14.61
N GLN A 158 17.88 -4.50 15.79
CA GLN A 158 18.59 -5.74 16.11
C GLN A 158 17.86 -7.00 15.65
N ILE A 159 16.62 -6.90 15.14
CA ILE A 159 15.89 -8.06 14.65
C ILE A 159 16.61 -8.62 13.41
N PRO A 160 16.89 -9.93 13.35
CA PRO A 160 17.50 -10.55 12.18
C PRO A 160 16.66 -10.32 10.93
N GLN A 161 17.29 -9.73 9.91
CA GLN A 161 16.63 -9.44 8.64
C GLN A 161 16.54 -10.70 7.79
N ARG A 162 15.38 -10.89 7.15
CA ARG A 162 15.10 -11.97 6.19
C ARG A 162 13.98 -11.54 5.25
N LYS A 163 14.06 -11.89 3.98
CA LYS A 163 12.93 -11.65 3.05
C LYS A 163 11.72 -12.51 3.43
N ALA A 164 10.60 -11.85 3.75
CA ALA A 164 9.34 -12.52 4.09
C ALA A 164 8.73 -13.25 2.90
N TYR A 165 8.86 -12.69 1.69
CA TYR A 165 8.47 -13.31 0.44
C TYR A 165 9.71 -13.59 -0.40
N ARG A 166 10.02 -14.87 -0.61
CA ARG A 166 11.23 -15.31 -1.32
C ARG A 166 11.04 -15.47 -2.83
N GLY A 167 9.80 -15.44 -3.33
CA GLY A 167 9.51 -15.57 -4.76
C GLY A 167 9.84 -16.96 -5.34
N LEU A 168 9.67 -18.02 -4.55
CA LEU A 168 10.00 -19.40 -4.94
C LEU A 168 9.25 -19.86 -6.20
N GLU A 169 8.06 -19.31 -6.45
CA GLU A 169 7.27 -19.55 -7.66
C GLU A 169 7.93 -19.05 -8.95
N PHE A 170 8.91 -18.15 -8.86
CA PHE A 170 9.65 -17.61 -10.00
C PHE A 170 10.98 -18.35 -10.23
N VAL A 171 11.33 -19.29 -9.36
CA VAL A 171 12.56 -20.07 -9.41
C VAL A 171 12.28 -21.46 -9.96
N SER A 172 12.97 -21.85 -11.03
CA SER A 172 12.89 -23.21 -11.55
C SER A 172 14.10 -23.57 -12.42
N ASP A 173 14.43 -24.86 -12.46
CA ASP A 173 15.52 -25.38 -13.30
C ASP A 173 15.33 -25.06 -14.80
N ALA A 174 14.08 -24.93 -15.25
CA ALA A 174 13.74 -24.58 -16.62
C ALA A 174 13.53 -23.05 -16.84
N GLY A 175 13.39 -22.27 -15.76
CA GLY A 175 13.09 -20.84 -15.80
C GLY A 175 14.33 -19.94 -15.91
N PRO A 176 14.15 -18.61 -16.00
CA PRO A 176 15.27 -17.67 -16.10
C PRO A 176 16.10 -17.57 -14.81
N PHE A 177 15.50 -17.85 -13.65
CA PHE A 177 16.17 -17.86 -12.34
C PHE A 177 16.25 -19.28 -11.80
N LYS A 178 17.46 -19.75 -11.51
CA LYS A 178 17.76 -21.10 -11.02
C LYS A 178 17.80 -21.18 -9.50
N SER A 179 17.96 -20.05 -8.82
CA SER A 179 17.91 -19.98 -7.36
C SER A 179 17.24 -18.70 -6.86
N VAL A 180 16.96 -18.65 -5.55
CA VAL A 180 16.44 -17.45 -4.89
C VAL A 180 17.49 -16.34 -4.92
N GLU A 181 18.75 -16.70 -4.75
CA GLU A 181 19.88 -15.77 -4.78
C GLU A 181 20.00 -15.11 -6.16
N GLU A 182 19.79 -15.86 -7.26
CA GLU A 182 19.75 -15.29 -8.61
C GLU A 182 18.54 -14.38 -8.82
N LEU A 183 17.37 -14.73 -8.28
CA LEU A 183 16.16 -13.89 -8.38
C LEU A 183 16.34 -12.53 -7.71
N TRP A 184 17.11 -12.48 -6.62
CA TRP A 184 17.29 -11.28 -5.80
C TRP A 184 18.69 -10.67 -5.90
N ASP A 185 19.49 -11.02 -6.90
CA ASP A 185 20.85 -10.51 -7.11
C ASP A 185 21.76 -10.63 -5.85
N GLY A 186 21.56 -11.70 -5.05
CA GLY A 186 22.30 -11.96 -3.82
C GLY A 186 21.78 -11.25 -2.56
N GLU A 187 20.79 -10.37 -2.67
CA GLU A 187 20.09 -9.80 -1.51
C GLU A 187 19.10 -10.85 -0.96
N ILE A 188 19.36 -11.49 0.18
CA ILE A 188 18.45 -12.52 0.75
C ILE A 188 18.04 -12.25 2.20
#